data_AF-A0A1G1C8M0-F1
#
_entry.id   AF-A0A1G1C8M0-F1
#
_cell.length_a   1.000
_cell.length_b   1.000
_cell.length_c   1.000
_cell.angle_alpha   90.00
_cell.angle_beta   90.00
_cell.angle_gamma   90.00
#
_symmetry.space_group_name_H-M   'P 1'
#
loop_
_entity.id
_entity.type
_entity.pdbx_description
1 polymer ?
#
loop_
_entity_poly.entity_id
_entity_poly.type
_entity_poly.pdbx_seq_one_letter_code
_entity_poly.pdbx_strand_id
1 'polypeptide(L)'
;MAICRHFKEYMAEQERGLRKAIDEDKWYLSERAGHDVGFFAAEEDFCQYHLDRFARIFRIEFCRHRCPERDKCELAPGVENLPSTEEMLENVQEQLSRVEQLATVSGTAKT
;
A
#
# COMPACT_ATOMS: atom_id res chain seq x y z
N MET A 1 -15.99 8.60 -22.86
CA MET A 1 -15.26 8.55 -21.57
C MET A 1 -15.86 7.43 -20.75
N ALA A 2 -15.07 6.43 -20.37
CA ALA A 2 -15.53 5.38 -19.46
C ALA A 2 -15.75 5.97 -18.05
N ILE A 3 -16.79 5.52 -17.35
CA ILE A 3 -17.13 5.96 -15.98
C ILE A 3 -17.33 4.70 -15.13
N CYS A 4 -16.83 4.72 -13.88
CA CYS A 4 -16.98 3.60 -12.97
C CYS A 4 -18.43 3.55 -12.46
N ARG A 5 -19.18 2.52 -12.86
CA ARG A 5 -20.57 2.32 -12.40
C ARG A 5 -20.66 2.07 -10.89
N HIS A 6 -19.60 1.53 -10.31
CA HIS A 6 -19.47 1.23 -8.88
C HIS A 6 -18.65 2.28 -8.13
N PHE A 7 -18.53 3.51 -8.65
CA PHE A 7 -17.70 4.54 -8.05
C PHE A 7 -18.09 4.84 -6.59
N LYS A 8 -19.39 4.88 -6.28
CA LYS A 8 -19.85 5.12 -4.90
C LYS A 8 -19.41 4.02 -3.94
N GLU A 9 -19.52 2.76 -4.36
CA GLU A 9 -19.11 1.60 -3.57
C GLU A 9 -17.59 1.55 -3.40
N TYR A 10 -16.86 1.84 -4.49
CA TYR A 10 -15.41 2.01 -4.49
C TYR A 10 -14.97 3.05 -3.45
N MET A 11 -15.56 4.25 -3.48
CA MET A 11 -15.21 5.33 -2.55
C MET A 11 -15.56 4.96 -1.11
N ALA A 12 -16.72 4.35 -0.87
CA ALA A 12 -17.12 3.93 0.49
C ALA A 12 -16.19 2.84 1.06
N GLU A 13 -15.74 1.89 0.23
CA GLU A 13 -14.73 0.90 0.61
C GLU A 13 -13.37 1.54 0.82
N GLN A 14 -13.00 2.53 0.01
CA GLN A 14 -11.74 3.25 0.13
C GLN A 14 -11.68 4.02 1.44
N GLU A 15 -12.74 4.74 1.80
CA GLU A 15 -12.85 5.47 3.07
C GLU A 15 -12.75 4.53 4.27
N ARG A 16 -13.44 3.38 4.24
CA ARG A 16 -13.32 2.35 5.29
C ARG A 16 -11.90 1.80 5.40
N GLY A 17 -11.29 1.49 4.26
CA GLY A 17 -9.91 0.99 4.21
C GLY A 17 -8.91 2.02 4.73
N LEU A 18 -9.07 3.28 4.34
CA LEU A 18 -8.20 4.37 4.74
C LEU A 18 -8.29 4.61 6.25
N ARG A 19 -9.51 4.63 6.80
CA ARG A 19 -9.71 4.78 8.24
C ARG A 19 -9.02 3.68 9.04
N LYS A 20 -9.18 2.43 8.61
CA LYS A 20 -8.52 1.28 9.25
C LYS A 20 -7.00 1.39 9.18
N ALA A 21 -6.47 1.82 8.04
CA ALA A 21 -5.02 1.95 7.83
C ALA A 21 -4.42 3.07 8.71
N ILE A 22 -5.11 4.20 8.85
CA ILE A 22 -4.70 5.28 9.77
C ILE A 22 -4.80 4.84 11.23
N ASP A 23 -5.84 4.10 11.62
CA ASP A 23 -5.98 3.59 12.98
C ASP A 23 -4.85 2.59 13.34
N GLU A 24 -4.44 1.76 12.38
CA GLU A 24 -3.28 0.85 12.52
C GLU A 24 -1.96 1.63 12.63
N ASP A 25 -1.75 2.62 11.77
CA ASP A 25 -0.57 3.48 11.81
C ASP A 25 -0.46 4.26 13.14
N LYS A 26 -1.59 4.80 13.62
CA LYS A 26 -1.69 5.41 14.96
C LYS A 26 -1.23 4.46 16.05
N TRP A 27 -1.64 3.20 15.99
CA TRP A 27 -1.23 2.20 16.98
C TRP A 27 0.30 2.02 16.96
N TYR A 28 0.91 1.81 15.80
CA TYR A 28 2.36 1.67 15.68
C TYR A 28 3.13 2.91 16.15
N LEU A 29 2.66 4.10 15.78
CA LEU A 29 3.26 5.36 16.22
C LEU A 29 3.17 5.55 17.74
N SER A 30 2.03 5.17 18.32
CA SER A 30 1.82 5.27 19.77
C SER A 30 2.73 4.31 20.56
N GLU A 31 2.89 3.07 20.08
CA GLU A 31 3.83 2.10 20.67
C GLU A 31 5.27 2.62 20.60
N ARG A 32 5.67 3.21 19.47
CA ARG A 32 7.01 3.77 19.28
C ARG A 32 7.27 4.99 20.15
N ALA A 33 6.26 5.83 20.37
CA ALA A 33 6.35 7.04 21.18
C ALA A 33 6.22 6.77 22.70
N GLY A 34 5.66 5.62 23.09
CA GLY A 34 5.35 5.29 24.47
C GLY A 34 4.13 6.04 25.04
N HIS A 35 3.34 6.69 24.19
CA HIS A 35 2.09 7.36 24.53
C HIS A 35 1.17 7.47 23.30
N ASP A 36 -0.11 7.76 23.50
CA ASP A 36 -1.02 8.02 22.36
C ASP A 36 -0.60 9.30 21.62
N VAL A 37 -0.34 9.17 20.31
CA VAL A 37 0.02 10.31 19.42
C VAL A 37 -1.21 11.08 18.92
N GLY A 38 -2.41 10.52 19.07
CA GLY A 38 -3.65 11.09 18.57
C GLY A 38 -3.89 10.83 17.08
N PHE A 39 -5.13 11.06 16.64
CA PHE A 39 -5.55 10.75 15.27
C PHE A 39 -4.92 11.69 14.24
N PHE A 40 -4.87 13.00 14.49
CA PHE A 40 -4.35 13.98 13.53
C PHE A 40 -2.87 13.76 13.19
N ALA A 41 -2.03 13.43 14.19
CA ALA A 41 -0.63 13.15 13.96
C ALA A 41 -0.43 11.87 13.13
N ALA A 42 -1.23 10.83 13.39
CA ALA A 42 -1.20 9.60 12.61
C ALA A 42 -1.72 9.81 11.18
N GLU A 43 -2.77 10.60 10.98
CA GLU A 43 -3.27 10.93 9.65
C GLU A 43 -2.23 11.70 8.82
N GLU A 44 -1.51 12.65 9.43
CA GLU A 44 -0.42 13.38 8.78
C GLU A 44 0.74 12.46 8.36
N ASP A 45 1.21 11.60 9.27
CA ASP A 45 2.27 10.61 8.99
C ASP A 45 1.84 9.65 7.88
N PHE A 46 0.62 9.10 7.98
CA PHE A 46 0.06 8.22 6.96
C PHE A 46 -0.03 8.90 5.59
N CYS A 47 -0.50 10.15 5.54
CA CYS A 47 -0.58 10.90 4.29
C CYS A 47 0.80 11.13 3.67
N GLN A 48 1.81 11.38 4.51
CA GLN A 48 3.17 11.64 4.07
C GLN A 48 3.90 10.39 3.57
N TYR A 49 3.71 9.24 4.21
CA TYR A 49 4.55 8.06 3.98
C TYR A 49 3.81 6.83 3.43
N HIS A 50 2.49 6.76 3.54
CA HIS A 50 1.73 5.52 3.32
C HIS A 50 0.59 5.66 2.31
N LEU A 51 0.10 6.86 2.04
CA LEU A 51 -1.07 7.10 1.19
C LEU A 51 -0.92 6.53 -0.23
N ASP A 52 0.21 6.75 -0.90
CA ASP A 52 0.43 6.27 -2.26
C ASP A 52 0.43 4.74 -2.35
N ARG A 53 1.11 4.09 -1.39
CA ARG A 53 1.14 2.63 -1.30
C ARG A 53 -0.26 2.08 -1.03
N PHE A 54 -0.98 2.68 -0.08
CA PHE A 54 -2.35 2.32 0.24
C PHE A 54 -3.26 2.46 -0.99
N ALA A 55 -3.23 3.61 -1.68
CA ALA A 55 -4.07 3.86 -2.84
C ALA A 55 -3.83 2.84 -3.96
N ARG A 56 -2.56 2.48 -4.21
CA ARG A 56 -2.20 1.45 -5.19
C ARG A 56 -2.73 0.08 -4.79
N ILE A 57 -2.44 -0.37 -3.57
CA ILE A 57 -2.87 -1.69 -3.07
C ILE A 57 -4.40 -1.77 -3.07
N PHE A 58 -5.06 -0.77 -2.51
CA PHE A 58 -6.52 -0.70 -2.46
C PHE A 58 -7.14 -0.83 -3.85
N ARG A 59 -6.61 -0.09 -4.84
CA ARG A 59 -7.12 -0.16 -6.21
C ARG A 59 -6.96 -1.56 -6.81
N ILE A 60 -5.79 -2.18 -6.63
CA ILE A 60 -5.54 -3.55 -7.12
C ILE A 60 -6.53 -4.52 -6.46
N GLU A 61 -6.58 -4.54 -5.13
CA GLU A 61 -7.44 -5.46 -4.36
C GLU A 61 -8.92 -5.28 -4.71
N PHE A 62 -9.39 -4.03 -4.74
CA PHE A 62 -10.79 -3.77 -5.06
C PHE A 62 -11.11 -4.14 -6.50
N CYS A 63 -10.34 -3.64 -7.48
CA CYS A 63 -10.67 -3.85 -8.89
C CYS A 63 -10.47 -5.31 -9.32
N ARG A 64 -9.51 -6.03 -8.73
CA ARG A 64 -9.20 -7.42 -9.06
C ARG A 64 -10.14 -8.41 -8.37
N HIS A 65 -10.44 -8.19 -7.09
CA HIS A 65 -11.11 -9.22 -6.28
C HIS A 65 -12.53 -8.85 -5.84
N ARG A 66 -12.89 -7.56 -5.80
CA ARG A 66 -14.18 -7.11 -5.21
C ARG A 66 -15.13 -6.47 -6.22
N CYS A 67 -14.62 -5.85 -7.29
CA CYS A 67 -15.44 -5.16 -8.27
C CYS A 67 -16.33 -6.17 -9.05
N PRO A 68 -17.66 -6.00 -9.04
CA PRO A 68 -18.57 -6.93 -9.70
C PRO A 68 -18.51 -6.87 -11.24
N GLU A 69 -18.05 -5.75 -11.80
CA GLU A 69 -17.94 -5.52 -13.24
C GLU A 69 -16.48 -5.61 -13.73
N ARG A 70 -15.58 -6.26 -12.97
CA ARG A 70 -14.15 -6.31 -13.29
C ARG A 70 -13.86 -6.76 -14.73
N ASP A 71 -14.54 -7.81 -15.19
CA ASP A 71 -14.29 -8.46 -16.48
C ASP A 71 -14.71 -7.56 -17.67
N LYS A 72 -15.48 -6.50 -17.39
CA LYS A 72 -16.00 -5.53 -18.37
C LYS A 72 -15.51 -4.10 -18.07
N CYS A 73 -14.61 -3.93 -17.11
CA CYS A 73 -14.21 -2.61 -16.62
C CYS A 73 -13.13 -1.99 -17.51
N GLU A 74 -13.53 -1.03 -18.34
CA GLU A 74 -12.61 -0.26 -19.21
C GLU A 74 -11.66 0.68 -18.43
N LEU A 75 -11.89 0.87 -17.12
CA LEU A 75 -11.11 1.78 -16.27
C LEU A 75 -9.94 1.10 -15.52
N ALA A 76 -9.88 -0.22 -15.56
CA ALA A 76 -8.82 -0.99 -14.93
C ALA A 76 -8.13 -1.96 -15.91
N PRO A 77 -7.73 -1.52 -17.12
CA PRO A 77 -7.05 -2.40 -18.05
C PRO A 77 -5.71 -2.85 -17.43
N GLY A 78 -5.44 -4.15 -17.48
CA GLY A 78 -4.18 -4.70 -16.99
C GLY A 78 -4.02 -4.72 -15.47
N VAL A 79 -5.08 -4.51 -14.68
CA VAL A 79 -5.02 -4.72 -13.21
C VAL A 79 -4.65 -6.17 -12.86
N GLU A 80 -5.03 -7.11 -13.73
CA GLU A 80 -4.63 -8.53 -13.73
C GLU A 80 -3.11 -8.71 -13.87
N ASN A 81 -2.42 -7.79 -14.54
CA ASN A 81 -0.98 -7.87 -14.80
C ASN A 81 -0.15 -7.14 -13.73
N LEU A 82 -0.80 -6.48 -12.77
CA LEU A 82 -0.11 -5.86 -11.66
C LEU A 82 0.26 -6.96 -10.65
N PRO A 83 1.47 -6.90 -10.07
CA PRO A 83 1.85 -7.81 -9.01
C PRO A 83 0.85 -7.68 -7.85
N SER A 84 0.40 -8.81 -7.36
CA SER A 84 -0.37 -8.94 -6.13
C SER A 84 0.38 -8.31 -4.95
N THR A 85 -0.33 -8.08 -3.87
CA THR A 85 0.27 -7.57 -2.63
C THR A 85 1.41 -8.48 -2.14
N GLU A 86 1.25 -9.80 -2.28
CA GLU A 86 2.26 -10.81 -1.95
C GLU A 86 3.48 -10.70 -2.85
N GLU A 87 3.29 -10.68 -4.18
CA GLU A 87 4.39 -10.50 -5.14
C GLU A 87 5.12 -9.17 -4.95
N MET A 88 4.42 -8.10 -4.58
CA MET A 88 5.09 -6.82 -4.25
C MET A 88 5.95 -6.92 -3.00
N LEU A 89 5.51 -7.65 -1.97
CA LEU A 89 6.27 -7.86 -0.74
C LEU A 89 7.52 -8.70 -0.99
N GLU A 90 7.38 -9.79 -1.76
CA GLU A 90 8.51 -10.63 -2.17
C GLU A 90 9.56 -9.84 -2.94
N ASN A 91 9.13 -8.99 -3.89
CA ASN A 91 10.04 -8.13 -4.66
C ASN A 91 10.80 -7.14 -3.76
N VAL A 92 10.14 -6.55 -2.76
CA VAL A 92 10.81 -5.65 -1.80
C VAL A 92 11.83 -6.41 -0.97
N GLN A 93 11.47 -7.62 -0.50
CA GLN A 93 12.38 -8.46 0.29
C GLN A 93 13.60 -8.91 -0.52
N GLU A 94 13.42 -9.27 -1.80
CA GLU A 94 14.53 -9.56 -2.71
C GLU A 94 15.43 -8.33 -2.88
N GLN A 95 14.86 -7.14 -3.09
CA GLN A 95 15.65 -5.91 -3.23
C GLN A 95 16.46 -5.57 -1.97
N LEU A 96 15.87 -5.70 -0.78
CA LEU A 96 16.58 -5.48 0.48
C LEU A 96 17.76 -6.45 0.64
N SER A 97 17.53 -7.74 0.36
CA SER A 97 18.60 -8.75 0.44
C SER A 97 19.77 -8.46 -0.52
N ARG A 98 19.47 -7.93 -1.71
CA ARG A 98 20.49 -7.49 -2.69
C ARG A 98 21.32 -6.31 -2.18
N VAL A 99 20.68 -5.34 -1.55
CA VAL A 99 21.37 -4.17 -0.97
C VAL A 99 22.31 -4.62 0.16
N GLU A 100 21.87 -5.54 1.02
CA GLU A 100 22.69 -6.11 2.09
C GLU A 100 23.92 -6.86 1.55
N GLN A 101 23.74 -7.67 0.50
CA GLN A 101 24.86 -8.37 -0.15
C GLN A 101 25.88 -7.40 -0.73
N LEU A 102 25.45 -6.33 -1.41
CA LEU A 102 26.36 -5.31 -1.95
C LEU A 102 27.13 -4.54 -0.86
N ALA A 103 26.50 -4.30 0.30
CA ALA A 103 27.15 -3.67 1.44
C ALA A 103 28.25 -4.56 2.04
N THR A 104 28.05 -5.88 2.09
CA THR A 104 29.07 -6.82 2.60
C THR A 104 30.28 -6.97 1.68
N VAL A 105 30.08 -6.94 0.35
CA VAL A 105 31.17 -7.05 -0.64
C VAL A 105 32.04 -5.79 -0.68
N SER A 106 31.48 -4.62 -0.37
CA SER A 106 32.21 -3.35 -0.37
C SER A 106 33.11 -3.14 0.87
N GLY A 107 32.93 -3.94 1.92
CA GLY A 107 33.70 -3.86 3.17
C GLY A 107 35.04 -4.61 3.15
N THR A 108 35.29 -5.48 2.17
CA THR A 108 36.49 -6.35 2.12
C THR A 108 37.67 -5.77 1.32
N ALA A 109 37.54 -4.57 0.74
CA ALA A 109 38.61 -3.94 -0.07
C ALA A 109 39.40 -2.88 0.71
N LYS A 110 39.94 -3.24 1.88
CA LYS A 110 41.03 -2.50 2.55
C LYS A 110 41.96 -3.47 3.27
N THR A 111 42.95 -3.99 2.55
CA THR A 111 44.20 -4.50 3.14
C THR A 111 45.36 -4.11 2.26
#